data_AF-A0A2V8Q1N2-F1
#
_entry.id   AF-A0A2V8Q1N2-F1
#
_cell.length_a   1.000
_cell.length_b   1.000
_cell.length_c   1.000
_cell.angle_alpha   90.00
_cell.angle_beta   90.00
_cell.angle_gamma   90.00
#
_symmetry.space_group_name_H-M   'P 1'
#
loop_
_entity.id
_entity.type
_entity.pdbx_description
1 polymer ?
#
loop_
_entity_poly.entity_id
_entity_poly.type
_entity_poly.pdbx_seq_one_letter_code
_entity_poly.pdbx_strand_id
1 'polypeptide(L)'
;MGWAELKFGDGKFFTGFTGESLGVLVALGDIPLDVVTPQMAGVVGLANIIPPADFLEASALSRRNRAGFEMDKFSYGSSLPAASNTTYVLRSTSNRRADLLIAFRVTRIESDGSATILWRKLRSYPKPEWKRTH
;
A
#
# COMPACT_ATOMS: atom_id res chain seq x y z
N MET A 1 -7.93 -1.59 15.34
CA MET A 1 -7.04 -1.74 14.18
C MET A 1 -7.38 -0.66 13.15
N GLY A 2 -6.39 -0.03 12.53
CA GLY A 2 -6.61 1.04 11.55
C GLY A 2 -6.53 0.46 10.14
N TRP A 3 -7.51 0.72 9.28
CA TRP A 3 -7.64 0.09 7.96
C TRP A 3 -6.54 0.43 6.93
N ALA A 4 -5.57 1.30 7.24
CA ALA A 4 -4.38 1.52 6.40
C ALA A 4 -3.30 0.43 6.58
N GLU A 5 -3.50 -0.50 7.51
CA GLU A 5 -2.64 -1.66 7.73
C GLU A 5 -2.82 -2.69 6.60
N LEU A 6 -1.82 -3.56 6.40
CA LEU A 6 -1.92 -4.66 5.45
C LEU A 6 -2.82 -5.76 6.04
N LYS A 7 -3.86 -6.15 5.30
CA LYS A 7 -4.67 -7.32 5.59
C LYS A 7 -4.52 -8.34 4.46
N PHE A 8 -4.60 -9.62 4.79
CA PHE A 8 -4.65 -10.71 3.84
C PHE A 8 -5.92 -11.54 4.06
N GLY A 9 -6.56 -11.98 2.99
CA GLY A 9 -7.78 -12.80 3.00
C GLY A 9 -8.32 -12.99 1.59
N ASP A 10 -9.13 -14.01 1.36
CA ASP A 10 -9.75 -14.29 0.06
C ASP A 10 -8.76 -14.26 -1.13
N GLY A 11 -7.51 -14.70 -0.91
CA GLY A 11 -6.44 -14.69 -1.91
C GLY A 11 -5.95 -13.29 -2.31
N LYS A 12 -6.24 -12.25 -1.52
CA LYS A 12 -5.91 -10.86 -1.82
C LYS A 12 -5.23 -10.15 -0.65
N PHE A 13 -4.41 -9.17 -0.98
CA PHE A 13 -4.00 -8.14 -0.04
C PHE A 13 -4.99 -6.99 -0.05
N PHE A 14 -5.25 -6.45 1.13
CA PHE A 14 -6.09 -5.28 1.33
C PHE A 14 -5.37 -4.23 2.14
N THR A 15 -5.67 -3.00 1.81
CA THR A 15 -5.47 -1.83 2.64
C THR A 15 -6.69 -0.92 2.43
N GLY A 16 -6.75 0.22 3.08
CA GLY A 16 -7.97 1.01 3.01
C GLY A 16 -7.90 2.31 3.77
N PHE A 17 -9.10 2.84 3.97
CA PHE A 17 -9.32 4.16 4.52
C PHE A 17 -10.26 4.05 5.71
N THR A 18 -9.83 4.57 6.86
CA THR A 18 -10.69 4.77 8.03
C THR A 18 -10.20 5.98 8.80
N GLY A 19 -11.12 6.86 9.19
CA GLY A 19 -10.77 8.07 9.94
C GLY A 19 -9.62 8.83 9.29
N GLU A 20 -8.47 8.84 9.97
CA GLU A 20 -7.26 9.57 9.57
C GLU A 20 -6.15 8.65 9.06
N SER A 21 -6.52 7.54 8.42
CA SER A 21 -5.59 6.56 7.88
C SER A 21 -5.99 6.18 6.46
N LEU A 22 -5.02 6.15 5.53
CA LEU A 22 -5.19 5.74 4.14
C LEU A 22 -4.02 4.84 3.72
N GLY A 23 -4.31 3.79 2.99
CA GLY A 23 -3.28 3.01 2.31
C GLY A 23 -3.56 2.76 0.83
N VAL A 24 -2.47 2.47 0.12
CA VAL A 24 -2.48 2.06 -1.28
C VAL A 24 -1.34 1.08 -1.56
N LEU A 25 -1.62 0.09 -2.39
CA LEU A 25 -0.69 -0.94 -2.83
C LEU A 25 -0.31 -0.73 -4.29
N VAL A 26 0.85 -1.26 -4.66
CA VAL A 26 1.24 -1.54 -6.03
C VAL A 26 1.84 -2.95 -6.12
N ALA A 27 1.53 -3.69 -7.18
CA ALA A 27 2.21 -4.94 -7.51
C ALA A 27 3.36 -4.66 -8.49
N LEU A 28 4.59 -5.01 -8.10
CA LEU A 28 5.78 -4.82 -8.94
C LEU A 28 6.10 -6.05 -9.81
N GLY A 29 5.45 -7.18 -9.56
CA GLY A 29 5.75 -8.45 -10.22
C GLY A 29 6.93 -9.17 -9.58
N ASP A 30 7.62 -9.98 -10.37
CA ASP A 30 8.76 -10.78 -9.91
C ASP A 30 10.04 -9.95 -9.81
N ILE A 31 10.10 -9.10 -8.79
CA ILE A 31 11.28 -8.29 -8.45
C ILE A 31 11.82 -8.75 -7.09
N PRO A 32 13.12 -9.07 -6.94
CA PRO A 32 13.72 -9.37 -5.64
C PRO A 32 13.52 -8.24 -4.62
N LEU A 33 13.25 -8.59 -3.36
CA LEU A 33 12.88 -7.61 -2.34
C LEU A 33 14.03 -6.66 -1.98
N ASP A 34 15.27 -7.12 -2.06
CA ASP A 34 16.50 -6.40 -1.71
C ASP A 34 16.84 -5.25 -2.67
N VAL A 35 16.45 -5.36 -3.95
CA VAL A 35 16.69 -4.32 -4.96
C VAL A 35 15.62 -3.22 -5.01
N VAL A 36 14.49 -3.39 -4.33
CA VAL A 36 13.38 -2.40 -4.36
C VAL A 36 13.82 -1.05 -3.76
N THR A 37 13.58 0.06 -4.44
CA THR A 37 13.90 1.39 -3.90
C THR A 37 12.72 2.34 -4.07
N PRO A 38 12.63 3.43 -3.28
CA PRO A 38 11.61 4.46 -3.47
C PRO A 38 11.62 5.10 -4.88
N GLN A 39 12.75 5.06 -5.59
CA GLN A 39 12.93 5.65 -6.91
C GLN A 39 12.61 4.68 -8.06
N MET A 40 12.36 3.41 -7.75
CA MET A 40 12.06 2.40 -8.75
C MET A 40 10.74 2.71 -9.47
N ALA A 41 10.67 2.38 -10.76
CA ALA A 41 9.44 2.41 -11.53
C ALA A 41 8.36 1.59 -10.81
N GLY A 42 7.12 2.10 -10.77
CA GLY A 42 6.04 1.51 -9.98
C GLY A 42 5.98 2.03 -8.54
N VAL A 43 7.13 2.25 -7.90
CA VAL A 43 7.22 2.69 -6.48
C VAL A 43 7.17 4.21 -6.35
N VAL A 44 7.76 4.94 -7.29
CA VAL A 44 7.89 6.40 -7.24
C VAL A 44 6.54 7.11 -7.04
N GLY A 45 5.47 6.59 -7.66
CA GLY A 45 4.11 7.12 -7.50
C GLY A 45 3.61 7.04 -6.06
N LEU A 46 3.94 5.97 -5.33
CA LEU A 46 3.62 5.82 -3.91
C LEU A 46 4.55 6.64 -3.01
N ALA A 47 5.83 6.70 -3.38
CA ALA A 47 6.85 7.41 -2.61
C ALA A 47 6.63 8.93 -2.58
N ASN A 48 6.00 9.47 -3.62
CA ASN A 48 5.74 10.90 -3.78
C ASN A 48 4.29 11.28 -3.49
N ILE A 49 3.47 10.39 -2.92
CA ILE A 49 2.12 10.75 -2.47
C ILE A 49 2.24 11.85 -1.42
N ILE A 50 1.59 12.98 -1.71
CA ILE A 50 1.31 14.01 -0.73
C ILE A 50 0.12 13.51 0.08
N PRO A 51 0.24 13.38 1.41
CA PRO A 51 -0.90 13.05 2.25
C PRO A 51 -2.05 14.05 2.00
N PRO A 52 -3.30 13.59 1.80
CA PRO A 52 -4.43 14.47 1.53
C PRO A 52 -4.58 15.51 2.64
N ALA A 53 -4.98 16.74 2.30
CA ALA A 53 -5.04 17.85 3.24
C ALA A 53 -6.24 17.76 4.21
N ASP A 54 -7.31 17.09 3.77
CA ASP A 54 -8.55 16.94 4.50
C ASP A 54 -9.28 15.62 4.22
N PHE A 55 -10.44 15.44 4.86
CA PHE A 55 -11.26 14.25 4.72
C PHE A 55 -11.84 14.05 3.31
N LEU A 56 -12.20 15.14 2.60
CA LEU A 56 -12.80 15.04 1.26
C LEU A 56 -11.76 14.52 0.26
N GLU A 57 -10.54 15.04 0.31
CA GLU A 57 -9.42 14.55 -0.49
C GLU A 57 -9.09 13.10 -0.14
N ALA A 58 -9.04 12.75 1.15
CA ALA A 58 -8.78 11.38 1.59
C ALA A 58 -9.87 10.39 1.12
N SER A 59 -11.14 10.83 1.14
CA SER A 59 -12.27 10.06 0.62
C SER A 59 -12.22 9.89 -0.90
N ALA A 60 -11.87 10.94 -1.64
CA ALA A 60 -11.68 10.87 -3.09
C ALA A 60 -10.56 9.90 -3.48
N LEU A 61 -9.41 10.00 -2.80
CA LEU A 61 -8.28 9.10 -3.03
C LEU A 61 -8.61 7.65 -2.63
N SER A 62 -9.34 7.46 -1.54
CA SER A 62 -9.86 6.14 -1.14
C SER A 62 -10.77 5.52 -2.20
N ARG A 63 -11.70 6.29 -2.77
CA ARG A 63 -12.57 5.82 -3.86
C ARG A 63 -11.76 5.39 -5.09
N ARG A 64 -10.78 6.21 -5.49
CA ARG A 64 -9.87 5.86 -6.59
C ARG A 64 -9.08 4.58 -6.29
N ASN A 65 -8.48 4.48 -5.12
CA ASN A 65 -7.70 3.31 -4.72
C ASN A 65 -8.57 2.05 -4.69
N ARG A 66 -9.83 2.17 -4.25
CA ARG A 66 -10.78 1.05 -4.23
C ARG A 66 -11.21 0.58 -5.61
N ALA A 67 -11.38 1.51 -6.55
CA ALA A 67 -11.64 1.17 -7.94
C ALA A 67 -10.45 0.41 -8.58
N GLY A 68 -9.25 0.65 -8.07
CA GLY A 68 -8.01 0.18 -8.68
C GLY A 68 -7.68 1.01 -9.92
N PHE A 69 -6.41 1.09 -10.26
CA PHE A 69 -5.96 1.75 -11.48
C PHE A 69 -4.63 1.17 -11.95
N GLU A 70 -4.36 1.34 -13.23
CA GLU A 70 -3.08 0.98 -13.82
C GLU A 70 -2.30 2.25 -14.17
N MET A 71 -0.98 2.19 -14.01
CA MET A 71 -0.08 3.22 -14.48
C MET A 71 1.15 2.52 -15.04
N ASP A 72 1.46 2.81 -16.31
CA ASP A 72 2.39 2.03 -17.13
C ASP A 72 2.01 0.54 -17.15
N LYS A 73 2.82 -0.30 -16.51
CA LYS A 73 2.63 -1.76 -16.40
C LYS A 73 2.26 -2.23 -14.99
N PHE A 74 2.03 -1.30 -14.07
CA PHE A 74 1.83 -1.62 -12.66
C PHE A 74 0.38 -1.43 -12.27
N SER A 75 -0.15 -2.41 -11.54
CA SER A 75 -1.50 -2.34 -10.96
C SER A 75 -1.42 -1.77 -9.55
N TYR A 76 -2.25 -0.76 -9.30
CA TYR A 76 -2.39 -0.07 -8.02
C TYR A 76 -3.78 -0.24 -7.46
N GLY A 77 -3.90 -0.19 -6.13
CA GLY A 77 -5.21 -0.13 -5.51
C GLY A 77 -5.19 -0.39 -4.01
N SER A 78 -6.37 -0.38 -3.41
CA SER A 78 -6.58 -0.78 -2.02
C SER A 78 -6.77 -2.29 -1.88
N SER A 79 -6.91 -3.02 -2.99
CA SER A 79 -6.95 -4.48 -3.02
C SER A 79 -6.23 -5.00 -4.26
N LEU A 80 -5.32 -5.97 -4.07
CA LEU A 80 -4.62 -6.63 -5.16
C LEU A 80 -4.59 -8.15 -4.92
N PRO A 81 -4.68 -8.99 -5.96
CA PRO A 81 -4.48 -10.43 -5.86
C PRO A 81 -3.12 -10.73 -5.21
N ALA A 82 -3.08 -11.68 -4.29
CA ALA A 82 -1.84 -12.23 -3.80
C ALA A 82 -1.33 -13.28 -4.78
N ALA A 83 -0.05 -13.18 -5.13
CA ALA A 83 0.60 -14.09 -6.06
C ALA A 83 1.99 -14.46 -5.52
N SER A 84 2.36 -15.73 -5.62
CA SER A 84 3.70 -16.21 -5.26
C SER A 84 4.76 -15.54 -6.13
N ASN A 85 5.97 -15.38 -5.60
CA ASN A 85 7.09 -14.72 -6.26
C ASN A 85 6.77 -13.29 -6.72
N THR A 86 5.80 -12.63 -6.09
CA THR A 86 5.43 -11.26 -6.42
C THR A 86 5.78 -10.32 -5.28
N THR A 87 6.42 -9.21 -5.64
CA THR A 87 6.73 -8.12 -4.73
C THR A 87 5.70 -7.02 -4.85
N TYR A 88 5.31 -6.48 -3.70
CA TYR A 88 4.35 -5.41 -3.55
C TYR A 88 4.98 -4.27 -2.76
N VAL A 89 4.45 -3.07 -2.93
CA VAL A 89 4.76 -1.94 -2.06
C VAL A 89 3.46 -1.35 -1.52
N LEU A 90 3.45 -1.10 -0.21
CA LEU A 90 2.38 -0.43 0.52
C LEU A 90 2.87 0.96 0.92
N ARG A 91 2.06 1.97 0.62
CA ARG A 91 2.09 3.25 1.32
C ARG A 91 1.01 3.22 2.38
N SER A 92 1.38 3.32 3.66
CA SER A 92 0.45 3.37 4.79
C SER A 92 0.62 4.68 5.52
N THR A 93 -0.38 5.54 5.43
CA THR A 93 -0.36 6.92 5.93
C THR A 93 -1.39 7.04 7.05
N SER A 94 -0.97 7.51 8.22
CA SER A 94 -1.87 7.70 9.37
C SER A 94 -1.48 8.90 10.23
N ASN A 95 -2.42 9.82 10.47
CA ASN A 95 -2.22 10.94 11.40
C ASN A 95 -2.10 10.51 12.85
N ARG A 96 -2.38 9.24 13.19
CA ARG A 96 -2.28 8.78 14.58
C ARG A 96 -1.03 7.97 14.83
N ARG A 97 -0.53 7.28 13.81
CA ARG A 97 0.57 6.32 13.93
C ARG A 97 1.82 6.83 13.23
N ALA A 98 1.89 6.62 11.92
CA ALA A 98 3.06 6.92 11.12
C ALA A 98 2.68 7.01 9.65
N ASP A 99 3.64 7.47 8.86
CA ASP A 99 3.56 7.44 7.42
C ASP A 99 4.76 6.68 6.85
N LEU A 100 4.48 5.47 6.35
CA LEU A 100 5.49 4.47 6.02
C LEU A 100 5.34 3.99 4.58
N LEU A 101 6.48 3.74 3.93
CA LEU A 101 6.57 3.03 2.67
C LEU A 101 7.24 1.68 2.94
N ILE A 102 6.54 0.59 2.67
CA ILE A 102 6.94 -0.78 3.01
C ILE A 102 6.93 -1.62 1.74
N ALA A 103 8.00 -2.36 1.47
CA ALA A 103 8.02 -3.39 0.45
C ALA A 103 7.84 -4.76 1.11
N PHE A 104 7.11 -5.65 0.45
CA PHE A 104 7.00 -7.04 0.87
C PHE A 104 6.89 -7.96 -0.34
N ARG A 105 7.39 -9.18 -0.21
CA ARG A 105 7.37 -10.20 -1.24
C ARG A 105 6.69 -11.44 -0.71
N VAL A 106 5.77 -11.98 -1.50
CA VAL A 106 5.17 -13.29 -1.23
C VAL A 106 6.15 -14.35 -1.70
N THR A 107 6.74 -15.09 -0.77
CA THR A 107 7.65 -16.19 -1.10
C THR A 107 6.91 -17.49 -1.36
N ARG A 108 5.74 -17.66 -0.74
CA ARG A 108 4.91 -18.85 -0.92
C ARG A 108 3.44 -18.57 -0.58
N ILE A 109 2.54 -19.18 -1.33
CA ILE A 109 1.14 -19.40 -0.97
C ILE A 109 0.95 -20.92 -0.83
N GLU A 110 0.50 -21.38 0.33
CA GLU A 110 0.27 -22.80 0.63
C GLU A 110 -1.09 -23.26 0.10
N SER A 111 -1.31 -24.58 0.07
CA SER A 111 -2.57 -25.17 -0.40
C SER A 111 -3.79 -24.80 0.44
N ASP A 112 -3.60 -24.42 1.69
CA ASP A 112 -4.66 -23.95 2.60
C ASP A 112 -4.98 -22.45 2.43
N GLY A 113 -4.29 -21.78 1.50
CA GLY A 113 -4.44 -20.36 1.21
C GLY A 113 -3.62 -19.44 2.12
N SER A 114 -2.85 -19.96 3.08
CA SER A 114 -1.92 -19.15 3.87
C SER A 114 -0.76 -18.61 3.01
N ALA A 115 -0.22 -17.46 3.38
CA ALA A 115 0.86 -16.81 2.65
C ALA A 115 2.05 -16.52 3.56
N THR A 116 3.25 -16.86 3.09
CA THR A 116 4.51 -16.43 3.71
C THR A 116 5.06 -15.22 2.97
N ILE A 117 5.40 -14.17 3.73
CA ILE A 117 5.97 -12.94 3.18
C ILE A 117 7.32 -12.62 3.82
N LEU A 118 8.22 -12.05 3.02
CA LEU A 118 9.36 -11.26 3.50
C LEU A 118 8.99 -9.79 3.36
N TRP A 119 9.44 -8.94 4.28
CA TRP A 119 9.14 -7.50 4.22
C TRP A 119 10.30 -6.65 4.70
N ARG A 120 10.33 -5.40 4.24
CA ARG A 120 11.21 -4.36 4.78
C ARG A 120 10.60 -2.97 4.63
N LYS A 121 11.00 -2.08 5.52
CA LYS A 121 10.70 -0.65 5.42
C LYS A 121 11.62 -0.01 4.38
N LEU A 122 11.03 0.69 3.41
CA LEU A 122 11.78 1.48 2.41
C LEU A 122 12.02 2.91 2.89
N ARG A 123 11.02 3.53 3.53
CA ARG A 123 11.11 4.92 4.02
C ARG A 123 10.11 5.21 5.13
N SER A 124 10.49 6.10 6.04
CA SER A 124 9.60 6.79 7.00
C SER A 124 9.49 8.25 6.59
N TYR A 125 8.30 8.82 6.74
CA TYR A 125 7.99 10.19 6.38
C TYR A 125 7.54 10.95 7.62
N PRO A 126 7.58 12.29 7.59
CA PRO A 126 6.92 13.09 8.60
C PRO A 126 5.48 12.66 8.78
N LYS A 127 5.02 12.66 10.03
CA LYS A 127 3.66 12.29 10.36
C LYS A 127 2.69 13.28 9.68
N PRO A 128 1.65 12.80 9.00
CA PRO A 128 0.68 13.67 8.34
C PRO A 128 -0.19 14.38 9.39
N GLU A 129 -0.56 15.61 9.08
CA GLU A 129 -1.41 16.48 9.90
C GLU A 129 -2.61 16.97 9.08
N TRP A 130 -3.34 16.05 8.46
CA TRP A 130 -4.53 16.45 7.72
C TRP A 130 -5.66 16.87 8.66
N LYS A 131 -6.40 17.93 8.31
CA LYS A 131 -7.42 18.50 9.19
C LYS A 131 -8.70 17.66 9.14
N ARG A 132 -9.29 17.38 10.31
CA ARG A 132 -10.68 16.90 10.38
C ARG A 132 -11.58 18.10 10.10
N THR A 133 -12.05 18.24 8.88
CA THR A 133 -13.21 19.10 8.62
C THR A 133 -14.47 18.33 9.06
N HIS A 134 -15.19 18.93 10.00
CA HIS A 134 -16.42 18.43 10.59
C HIS A 134 -17.60 18.56 9.63
#